data_AF-A0A3A4ZPG4-F1
#
_entry.id   AF-A0A3A4ZPG4-F1
#
_cell.length_a   1.000
_cell.length_b   1.000
_cell.length_c   1.000
_cell.angle_alpha   90.00
_cell.angle_beta   90.00
_cell.angle_gamma   90.00
#
_symmetry.space_group_name_H-M   'P 1'
#
loop_
_entity.id
_entity.type
_entity.pdbx_description
1 polymer ?
#
loop_
_entity_poly.entity_id
_entity_poly.type
_entity_poly.pdbx_seq_one_letter_code
_entity_poly.pdbx_strand_id
1 'polypeptide(L)'
;MERFTRVAAREKVRPAPAEAVRAVAAAAAIAIVLVSAPGLAQDPAASLPLKARLALFKAQEKRDKGEHAEAAGILYDFLSKNSREDNCLVRYYLALSYVEAGEPEKSLDHFQKCVVFDSTFAQAWMKLGETAFNLGSYRIASDAFERGYALDERKTPDLLYYAATARYLAEDAAGALALLEELLSGARAAPRIEWFRTYLAACNEAGEMERGRAAAVRLVELFAGSAEAWRLAHQFFASVRDYREAAATLAVVGFLSPLSRDEERTLGDLFVAIGIPALASARYEAALGGEGRAEDLERLASAYLASYDFEAALETLERAIEREPTVRLWSLLGDLHLMERHYDRAYEAYRRSAAMDSTRGRPELMMGYCAYELGRAGDAVEHLERASGYADSEKTALELLARLRPLKR
;
A
#
# COMPACT_ATOMS: atom_id res chain seq x y z
N MET A 1 25.02 -4.32 -19.14
CA MET A 1 23.61 -3.89 -19.00
C MET A 1 22.88 -4.54 -17.81
N GLU A 2 23.04 -5.83 -17.50
CA GLU A 2 22.28 -6.51 -16.41
C GLU A 2 22.63 -6.15 -14.95
N ARG A 3 23.76 -5.46 -14.68
CA ARG A 3 24.19 -5.15 -13.29
C ARG A 3 23.85 -3.74 -12.81
N PHE A 4 23.49 -2.81 -13.70
CA PHE A 4 23.12 -1.43 -13.34
C PHE A 4 21.68 -1.31 -12.82
N THR A 5 20.83 -2.30 -13.09
CA THR A 5 19.40 -2.32 -12.72
C THR A 5 19.10 -2.93 -11.35
N ARG A 6 20.07 -3.56 -10.68
CA ARG A 6 19.79 -4.36 -9.47
C ARG A 6 19.77 -3.59 -8.14
N VAL A 7 20.21 -2.33 -8.09
CA VAL A 7 20.41 -1.63 -6.81
C VAL A 7 19.22 -0.73 -6.42
N ALA A 8 18.41 -0.24 -7.37
CA ALA A 8 17.30 0.68 -7.07
C ALA A 8 16.02 0.01 -6.53
N ALA A 9 15.84 -1.31 -6.68
CA ALA A 9 14.58 -2.00 -6.38
C ALA A 9 14.48 -2.54 -4.93
N ARG A 10 15.26 -2.03 -3.98
CA ARG A 10 15.25 -2.45 -2.57
C ARG A 10 14.80 -1.34 -1.60
N GLU A 11 13.89 -0.47 -2.02
CA GLU A 11 13.06 0.22 -1.02
C GLU A 11 11.91 -0.72 -0.63
N LYS A 12 11.80 -0.98 0.68
CA LYS A 12 10.65 -1.67 1.27
C LYS A 12 9.40 -0.89 0.88
N VAL A 13 8.65 -1.37 -0.11
CA VAL A 13 7.25 -1.00 -0.29
C VAL A 13 6.59 -1.28 1.05
N ARG A 14 6.22 -0.23 1.78
CA ARG A 14 5.56 -0.37 3.08
C ARG A 14 4.29 -1.21 2.88
N PRO A 15 3.98 -2.16 3.77
CA PRO A 15 2.68 -2.83 3.75
C PRO A 15 1.61 -1.83 4.19
N ALA A 16 1.15 -1.00 3.25
CA ALA A 16 0.04 -0.07 3.42
C ALA A 16 -1.39 -0.66 3.27
N PRO A 17 -1.64 -1.88 2.73
CA PRO A 17 -3.02 -2.27 2.41
C PRO A 17 -3.87 -2.48 3.67
N ALA A 18 -3.36 -3.16 4.70
CA ALA A 18 -4.12 -3.43 5.91
C ALA A 18 -4.40 -2.16 6.74
N GLU A 19 -3.44 -1.24 6.87
CA GLU A 19 -3.63 0.03 7.58
C GLU A 19 -4.58 0.97 6.83
N ALA A 20 -4.49 1.03 5.49
CA ALA A 20 -5.40 1.82 4.68
C ALA A 20 -6.82 1.24 4.70
N VAL A 21 -6.98 -0.09 4.64
CA VAL A 21 -8.29 -0.76 4.79
C VAL A 21 -8.84 -0.52 6.20
N ARG A 22 -8.02 -0.60 7.25
CA ARG A 22 -8.43 -0.26 8.62
C ARG A 22 -8.86 1.20 8.77
N ALA A 23 -8.13 2.14 8.16
CA ALA A 23 -8.46 3.56 8.20
C ALA A 23 -9.77 3.88 7.47
N VAL A 24 -9.98 3.27 6.30
CA VAL A 24 -11.23 3.39 5.52
C VAL A 24 -12.39 2.73 6.27
N ALA A 25 -12.17 1.55 6.86
CA ALA A 25 -13.19 0.85 7.63
C ALA A 25 -13.54 1.59 8.93
N ALA A 26 -12.56 2.18 9.61
CA ALA A 26 -12.78 3.02 10.78
C ALA A 26 -13.53 4.31 10.45
N ALA A 27 -13.25 4.92 9.29
CA ALA A 27 -13.99 6.09 8.79
C ALA A 27 -15.42 5.73 8.34
N ALA A 28 -15.61 4.54 7.75
CA ALA A 28 -16.93 4.05 7.31
C ALA A 28 -17.78 3.47 8.45
N ALA A 29 -17.19 3.03 9.55
CA ALA A 29 -17.90 2.61 10.76
C ALA A 29 -18.57 3.78 11.50
N ILE A 30 -18.24 5.02 11.13
CA ILE A 30 -18.87 6.22 11.69
C ILE A 30 -20.00 6.65 10.75
N ALA A 31 -21.23 6.44 11.24
CA ALA A 31 -22.51 6.90 10.69
C ALA A 31 -23.23 5.99 9.67
N ILE A 32 -23.63 4.78 10.11
CA ILE A 32 -24.91 4.23 9.64
C ILE A 32 -26.03 5.04 10.35
N VAL A 33 -26.39 6.19 9.77
CA VAL A 33 -27.62 6.91 10.16
C VAL A 33 -28.77 6.19 9.47
N LEU A 34 -29.48 5.34 10.21
CA LEU A 34 -30.74 4.75 9.75
C LEU A 34 -31.89 5.71 10.05
N VAL A 35 -32.53 6.18 8.98
CA VAL A 35 -33.87 6.76 9.01
C VAL A 35 -34.82 5.70 9.55
N SER A 36 -35.48 6.00 10.67
CA SER A 36 -36.60 5.23 11.20
C SER A 36 -37.68 5.10 10.11
N ALA A 37 -37.91 3.89 9.61
CA ALA A 37 -39.08 3.61 8.79
C ALA A 37 -40.28 3.39 9.72
N PRO A 38 -41.33 4.23 9.68
CA PRO A 38 -42.58 3.92 10.35
C PRO A 38 -43.37 2.99 9.42
N GLY A 39 -43.19 1.68 9.58
CA GLY A 39 -43.86 0.68 8.76
C GLY A 39 -44.49 -0.40 9.64
N LEU A 40 -45.78 -0.21 9.99
CA LEU A 40 -46.81 -1.19 10.37
C LEU A 40 -46.38 -2.59 10.88
N ALA A 41 -45.43 -2.66 11.80
CA ALA A 41 -45.29 -3.78 12.72
C ALA A 41 -45.99 -3.40 14.03
N GLN A 42 -46.76 -4.32 14.62
CA GLN A 42 -47.22 -4.16 16.00
C GLN A 42 -46.03 -3.73 16.86
N ASP A 43 -46.15 -2.65 17.62
CA ASP A 43 -45.07 -2.15 18.48
C ASP A 43 -44.49 -3.34 19.26
N PRO A 44 -43.23 -3.76 19.00
CA PRO A 44 -42.64 -4.91 19.66
C PRO A 44 -42.62 -4.74 21.18
N ALA A 45 -42.67 -3.49 21.67
CA ALA A 45 -42.79 -3.20 23.09
C ALA A 45 -44.20 -3.47 23.64
N ALA A 46 -45.27 -3.41 22.83
CA ALA A 46 -46.64 -3.60 23.27
C ALA A 46 -46.95 -5.03 23.74
N SER A 47 -46.21 -6.03 23.25
CA SER A 47 -46.31 -7.43 23.68
C SER A 47 -45.50 -7.72 24.95
N LEU A 48 -44.68 -6.77 25.44
CA LEU A 48 -43.84 -6.97 26.61
C LEU A 48 -44.60 -6.82 27.94
N PRO A 49 -44.17 -7.53 29.00
CA PRO A 49 -44.66 -7.31 30.36
C PRO A 49 -44.57 -5.84 30.78
N LEU A 50 -45.52 -5.38 31.60
CA LEU A 50 -45.59 -3.97 32.02
C LEU A 50 -44.29 -3.47 32.67
N LYS A 51 -43.62 -4.32 33.46
CA LYS A 51 -42.35 -3.95 34.11
C LYS A 51 -41.22 -3.74 33.09
N ALA A 52 -41.13 -4.60 32.07
CA ALA A 52 -40.17 -4.45 30.98
C ALA A 52 -40.40 -3.14 30.21
N ARG A 53 -41.66 -2.83 29.88
CA ARG A 53 -42.03 -1.55 29.25
C ARG A 53 -41.65 -0.34 30.09
N LEU A 54 -41.94 -0.39 31.39
CA LEU A 54 -41.57 0.69 32.33
C LEU A 54 -40.06 0.87 32.44
N ALA A 55 -39.29 -0.23 32.47
CA ALA A 55 -37.83 -0.17 32.50
C ALA A 55 -37.27 0.46 31.20
N LEU A 56 -37.77 0.03 30.04
CA LEU A 56 -37.41 0.61 28.74
C LEU A 56 -37.74 2.10 28.66
N PHE A 57 -38.93 2.51 29.10
CA PHE A 57 -39.33 3.91 29.11
C PHE A 57 -38.40 4.78 29.97
N LYS A 58 -38.11 4.33 31.21
CA LYS A 58 -37.19 5.05 32.12
C LYS A 58 -35.78 5.14 31.56
N ALA A 59 -35.29 4.06 30.96
CA ALA A 59 -33.98 4.05 30.32
C ALA A 59 -33.93 4.99 29.11
N GLN A 60 -34.98 5.03 28.29
CA GLN A 60 -35.07 5.97 27.17
C GLN A 60 -35.06 7.42 27.64
N GLU A 61 -35.80 7.76 28.70
CA GLU A 61 -35.79 9.11 29.27
C GLU A 61 -34.38 9.55 29.70
N LYS A 62 -33.59 8.61 30.24
CA LYS A 62 -32.19 8.85 30.62
C LYS A 62 -31.29 9.01 29.40
N ARG A 63 -31.44 8.17 28.37
CA ARG A 63 -30.70 8.29 27.09
C ARG A 63 -30.98 9.61 26.38
N ASP A 64 -32.23 10.08 26.39
CA ASP A 64 -32.62 11.36 25.77
C ASP A 64 -31.97 12.57 26.46
N LYS A 65 -31.57 12.42 27.73
CA LYS A 65 -30.81 13.42 28.51
C LYS A 65 -29.29 13.26 28.40
N GLY A 66 -28.80 12.26 27.65
CA GLY A 66 -27.38 11.92 27.56
C GLY A 66 -26.84 11.14 28.77
N GLU A 67 -27.71 10.70 29.67
CA GLU A 67 -27.36 9.97 30.90
C GLU A 67 -27.25 8.45 30.61
N HIS A 68 -26.39 8.08 29.66
CA HIS A 68 -26.32 6.72 29.10
C HIS A 68 -25.93 5.64 30.13
N ALA A 69 -25.01 5.95 31.05
CA ALA A 69 -24.61 5.01 32.11
C ALA A 69 -25.76 4.71 33.09
N GLU A 70 -26.60 5.71 33.41
CA GLU A 70 -27.79 5.52 34.24
C GLU A 70 -28.85 4.70 33.51
N ALA A 71 -29.05 4.94 32.22
CA ALA A 71 -29.94 4.13 31.39
C ALA A 71 -29.53 2.66 31.38
N ALA A 72 -28.23 2.37 31.20
CA ALA A 72 -27.68 1.02 31.28
C ALA A 72 -27.92 0.41 32.66
N GLY A 73 -27.67 1.17 33.73
CA GLY A 73 -27.92 0.74 35.11
C GLY A 73 -29.37 0.30 35.34
N ILE A 74 -30.36 1.09 34.87
CA ILE A 74 -31.79 0.78 35.01
C ILE A 74 -32.15 -0.54 34.33
N LEU A 75 -31.68 -0.77 33.10
CA LEU A 75 -32.00 -1.98 32.34
C LEU A 75 -31.27 -3.20 32.90
N TYR A 76 -30.02 -3.05 33.34
CA TYR A 76 -29.28 -4.11 34.01
C TYR A 76 -29.95 -4.53 35.32
N ASP A 77 -30.38 -3.57 36.13
CA ASP A 77 -31.13 -3.80 37.36
C ASP A 77 -32.45 -4.51 37.12
N PHE A 78 -33.16 -4.14 36.04
CA PHE A 78 -34.38 -4.82 35.65
C PHE A 78 -34.12 -6.29 35.33
N LEU A 79 -33.11 -6.59 34.49
CA LEU A 79 -32.76 -7.96 34.10
C LEU A 79 -32.27 -8.81 35.28
N SER A 80 -31.50 -8.24 36.20
CA SER A 80 -31.00 -8.98 37.38
C SER A 80 -32.11 -9.34 38.36
N LYS A 81 -33.11 -8.47 38.55
CA LYS A 81 -34.25 -8.70 39.46
C LYS A 81 -35.39 -9.49 38.83
N ASN A 82 -35.50 -9.52 37.50
CA ASN A 82 -36.60 -10.14 36.78
C ASN A 82 -36.08 -11.09 35.68
N SER A 83 -35.22 -12.05 36.03
CA SER A 83 -34.58 -12.97 35.06
C SER A 83 -35.56 -13.76 34.17
N ARG A 84 -36.79 -13.99 34.64
CA ARG A 84 -37.87 -14.64 33.86
C ARG A 84 -38.52 -13.73 32.81
N GLU A 85 -38.31 -12.42 32.90
CA GLU A 85 -38.83 -11.39 31.98
C GLU A 85 -37.75 -10.90 31.00
N ASP A 86 -36.64 -11.64 30.91
CA ASP A 86 -35.56 -11.39 29.96
C ASP A 86 -36.04 -11.54 28.51
N ASN A 87 -35.65 -10.62 27.65
CA ASN A 87 -36.09 -10.55 26.26
C ASN A 87 -35.10 -9.75 25.40
N CYS A 88 -35.19 -9.93 24.08
CA CYS A 88 -34.29 -9.27 23.13
C CYS A 88 -34.34 -7.74 23.26
N LEU A 89 -35.53 -7.13 23.29
CA LEU A 89 -35.66 -5.67 23.23
C LEU A 89 -34.98 -4.98 24.42
N VAL A 90 -35.15 -5.50 25.63
CA VAL A 90 -34.45 -4.99 26.83
C VAL A 90 -32.95 -5.15 26.70
N ARG A 91 -32.47 -6.31 26.24
CA ARG A 91 -31.03 -6.55 26.03
C ARG A 91 -30.43 -5.65 24.95
N TYR A 92 -31.17 -5.39 23.88
CA TYR A 92 -30.77 -4.49 22.80
C TYR A 92 -30.56 -3.06 23.31
N TYR A 93 -31.53 -2.50 24.03
CA TYR A 93 -31.41 -1.14 24.57
C TYR A 93 -30.38 -1.04 25.71
N LEU A 94 -30.18 -2.10 26.49
CA LEU A 94 -29.09 -2.17 27.47
C LEU A 94 -27.72 -2.12 26.76
N ALA A 95 -27.55 -2.93 25.72
CA ALA A 95 -26.33 -2.95 24.92
C ALA A 95 -26.06 -1.60 24.26
N LEU A 96 -27.08 -0.97 23.66
CA LEU A 96 -26.96 0.39 23.11
C LEU A 96 -26.55 1.41 24.18
N SER A 97 -27.14 1.35 25.37
CA SER A 97 -26.80 2.26 26.47
C SER A 97 -25.34 2.10 26.91
N TYR A 98 -24.82 0.87 26.93
CA TYR A 98 -23.40 0.63 27.21
C TYR A 98 -22.48 1.20 26.14
N VAL A 99 -22.82 1.05 24.85
CA VAL A 99 -22.04 1.64 23.75
C VAL A 99 -22.01 3.16 23.88
N GLU A 100 -23.16 3.80 24.10
CA GLU A 100 -23.27 5.26 24.24
C GLU A 100 -22.59 5.79 25.52
N ALA A 101 -22.48 4.96 26.56
CA ALA A 101 -21.73 5.27 27.78
C ALA A 101 -20.21 5.11 27.63
N GLY A 102 -19.72 4.68 26.46
CA GLY A 102 -18.29 4.44 26.23
C GLY A 102 -17.78 3.12 26.81
N GLU A 103 -18.67 2.15 27.07
CA GLU A 103 -18.36 0.82 27.60
C GLU A 103 -18.74 -0.31 26.61
N PRO A 104 -18.23 -0.29 25.37
CA PRO A 104 -18.64 -1.24 24.33
C PRO A 104 -18.35 -2.70 24.68
N GLU A 105 -17.35 -2.99 25.51
CA GLU A 105 -17.00 -4.35 25.95
C GLU A 105 -18.16 -5.03 26.68
N LYS A 106 -18.95 -4.27 27.45
CA LYS A 106 -20.12 -4.80 28.17
C LYS A 106 -21.30 -5.06 27.24
N SER A 107 -21.38 -4.36 26.12
CA SER A 107 -22.52 -4.44 25.19
C SER A 107 -22.55 -5.73 24.36
N LEU A 108 -21.37 -6.31 24.06
CA LEU A 108 -21.23 -7.41 23.11
C LEU A 108 -22.06 -8.65 23.51
N ASP A 109 -21.93 -9.09 24.77
CA ASP A 109 -22.70 -10.23 25.31
C ASP A 109 -24.21 -9.98 25.25
N HIS A 110 -24.64 -8.75 25.51
CA HIS A 110 -26.06 -8.39 25.47
C HIS A 110 -26.62 -8.40 24.04
N PHE A 111 -25.88 -7.90 23.06
CA PHE A 111 -26.27 -8.01 21.65
C PHE A 111 -26.31 -9.46 21.17
N GLN A 112 -25.30 -10.27 21.51
CA GLN A 112 -25.27 -11.71 21.16
C GLN A 112 -26.48 -12.45 21.75
N LYS A 113 -26.81 -12.19 23.02
CA LYS A 113 -27.99 -12.80 23.65
C LYS A 113 -29.30 -12.33 23.00
N CYS A 114 -29.39 -11.06 22.60
CA CYS A 114 -30.58 -10.55 21.90
C CYS A 114 -30.81 -11.33 20.60
N VAL A 115 -29.79 -11.45 19.74
CA VAL A 115 -29.96 -12.14 18.45
C VAL A 115 -30.21 -13.64 18.58
N VAL A 116 -29.89 -14.25 19.72
CA VAL A 116 -30.30 -15.62 20.07
C VAL A 116 -31.78 -15.69 20.43
N PHE A 117 -32.31 -14.69 21.17
CA PHE A 117 -33.75 -14.60 21.47
C PHE A 117 -34.59 -14.32 20.23
N ASP A 118 -34.15 -13.38 19.41
CA ASP A 118 -34.82 -13.02 18.16
C ASP A 118 -33.80 -12.95 17.02
N SER A 119 -33.69 -14.08 16.31
CA SER A 119 -32.80 -14.21 15.16
C SER A 119 -33.25 -13.42 13.93
N THR A 120 -34.48 -12.87 13.93
CA THR A 120 -35.04 -12.06 12.84
C THR A 120 -34.88 -10.57 13.05
N PHE A 121 -34.39 -10.14 14.22
CA PHE A 121 -34.20 -8.73 14.52
C PHE A 121 -32.96 -8.15 13.81
N ALA A 122 -33.16 -7.67 12.59
CA ALA A 122 -32.10 -7.18 11.72
C ALA A 122 -31.23 -6.08 12.37
N GLN A 123 -31.85 -5.14 13.10
CA GLN A 123 -31.13 -4.03 13.73
C GLN A 123 -30.19 -4.50 14.86
N ALA A 124 -30.53 -5.58 15.57
CA ALA A 124 -29.65 -6.16 16.59
C ALA A 124 -28.42 -6.82 15.96
N TRP A 125 -28.59 -7.51 14.82
CA TRP A 125 -27.46 -8.05 14.06
C TRP A 125 -26.52 -6.95 13.55
N MET A 126 -27.06 -5.85 13.01
CA MET A 126 -26.23 -4.72 12.55
C MET A 126 -25.44 -4.09 13.70
N LYS A 127 -26.08 -3.84 14.85
CA LYS A 127 -25.41 -3.26 16.03
C LYS A 127 -24.42 -4.21 16.70
N LEU A 128 -24.70 -5.52 16.67
CA LEU A 128 -23.73 -6.53 17.05
C LEU A 128 -22.49 -6.47 16.16
N GLY A 129 -22.69 -6.40 14.83
CA GLY A 129 -21.62 -6.30 13.85
C GLY A 129 -20.73 -5.07 14.07
N GLU A 130 -21.34 -3.89 14.20
CA GLU A 130 -20.66 -2.62 14.45
C GLU A 130 -19.83 -2.65 15.74
N THR A 131 -20.45 -3.10 16.84
CA THR A 131 -19.79 -3.21 18.15
C THR A 131 -18.62 -4.20 18.08
N ALA A 132 -18.84 -5.39 17.52
CA ALA A 132 -17.81 -6.41 17.39
C ALA A 132 -16.65 -5.92 16.51
N PHE A 133 -16.93 -5.20 15.44
CA PHE A 133 -15.92 -4.63 14.54
C PHE A 133 -15.02 -3.64 15.28
N ASN A 134 -15.62 -2.71 16.03
CA ASN A 134 -14.90 -1.70 16.80
C ASN A 134 -14.05 -2.31 17.93
N LEU A 135 -14.49 -3.43 18.50
CA LEU A 135 -13.73 -4.21 19.48
C LEU A 135 -12.67 -5.13 18.86
N GLY A 136 -12.48 -5.12 17.53
CA GLY A 136 -11.55 -6.00 16.84
C GLY A 136 -11.97 -7.48 16.79
N SER A 137 -13.20 -7.78 17.18
CA SER A 137 -13.80 -9.13 17.14
C SER A 137 -14.33 -9.43 15.73
N TYR A 138 -13.43 -9.40 14.75
CA TYR A 138 -13.79 -9.36 13.33
C TYR A 138 -14.60 -10.55 12.83
N ARG A 139 -14.37 -11.75 13.37
CA ARG A 139 -15.18 -12.93 13.01
C ARG A 139 -16.63 -12.83 13.49
N ILE A 140 -16.87 -12.28 14.68
CA ILE A 140 -18.24 -12.01 15.15
C ILE A 140 -18.87 -10.91 14.30
N ALA A 141 -18.08 -9.90 13.95
CA ALA A 141 -18.54 -8.81 13.11
C ALA A 141 -19.00 -9.27 11.73
N SER A 142 -18.20 -10.12 11.05
CA SER A 142 -18.56 -10.65 9.74
C SER A 142 -19.87 -11.42 9.78
N ASP A 143 -20.00 -12.36 10.71
CA ASP A 143 -21.20 -13.21 10.83
C ASP A 143 -22.45 -12.35 11.10
N ALA A 144 -22.31 -11.35 11.97
CA ALA A 144 -23.41 -10.46 12.32
C ALA A 144 -23.82 -9.55 11.15
N PHE A 145 -22.86 -9.00 10.39
CA PHE A 145 -23.16 -8.21 9.20
C PHE A 145 -23.78 -9.05 8.08
N GLU A 146 -23.30 -10.27 7.85
CA GLU A 146 -23.90 -11.19 6.86
C GLU A 146 -25.34 -11.53 7.24
N ARG A 147 -25.60 -11.77 8.53
CA ARG A 147 -26.96 -12.04 9.01
C ARG A 147 -27.86 -10.81 8.91
N GLY A 148 -27.34 -9.64 9.27
CA GLY A 148 -28.01 -8.35 9.08
C GLY A 148 -28.36 -8.11 7.60
N TYR A 149 -27.43 -8.37 6.69
CA TYR A 149 -27.66 -8.29 5.24
C TYR A 149 -28.69 -9.31 4.75
N ALA A 150 -28.67 -10.54 5.28
CA ALA A 150 -29.64 -11.57 4.94
C ALA A 150 -31.09 -11.18 5.32
N LEU A 151 -31.25 -10.47 6.44
CA LEU A 151 -32.54 -9.98 6.93
C LEU A 151 -32.95 -8.62 6.35
N ASP A 152 -32.00 -7.85 5.82
CA ASP A 152 -32.30 -6.58 5.18
C ASP A 152 -33.01 -6.79 3.83
N GLU A 153 -34.27 -6.36 3.75
CA GLU A 153 -35.09 -6.40 2.54
C GLU A 153 -34.48 -5.59 1.40
N ARG A 154 -33.81 -4.47 1.72
CA ARG A 154 -33.20 -3.57 0.73
C ARG A 154 -31.87 -4.09 0.21
N LYS A 155 -31.28 -5.07 0.91
CA LYS A 155 -29.96 -5.63 0.58
C LYS A 155 -28.91 -4.52 0.44
N THR A 156 -28.82 -3.68 1.46
CA THR A 156 -27.92 -2.54 1.55
C THR A 156 -26.48 -3.03 1.34
N PRO A 157 -25.79 -2.62 0.26
CA PRO A 157 -24.46 -3.12 -0.09
C PRO A 157 -23.41 -2.89 1.00
N ASP A 158 -23.55 -1.82 1.77
CA ASP A 158 -22.59 -1.46 2.82
C ASP A 158 -22.49 -2.56 3.89
N LEU A 159 -23.58 -3.25 4.23
CA LEU A 159 -23.55 -4.38 5.17
C LEU A 159 -22.71 -5.55 4.66
N LEU A 160 -22.84 -5.87 3.37
CA LEU A 160 -22.03 -6.91 2.74
C LEU A 160 -20.56 -6.47 2.63
N TYR A 161 -20.30 -5.18 2.42
CA TYR A 161 -18.95 -4.62 2.41
C TYR A 161 -18.28 -4.66 3.79
N TYR A 162 -19.01 -4.32 4.85
CA TYR A 162 -18.51 -4.44 6.23
C TYR A 162 -18.27 -5.90 6.61
N ALA A 163 -19.14 -6.82 6.19
CA ALA A 163 -18.91 -8.26 6.35
C ALA A 163 -17.61 -8.70 5.66
N ALA A 164 -17.41 -8.32 4.40
CA ALA A 164 -16.20 -8.67 3.66
C ALA A 164 -14.92 -8.07 4.27
N THR A 165 -14.99 -6.83 4.70
CA THR A 165 -13.88 -6.15 5.37
C THR A 165 -13.56 -6.79 6.71
N ALA A 166 -14.57 -7.17 7.49
CA ALA A 166 -14.40 -7.91 8.72
C ALA A 166 -13.74 -9.28 8.47
N ARG A 167 -14.16 -10.02 7.44
CA ARG A 167 -13.49 -11.29 7.05
C ARG A 167 -12.03 -11.08 6.67
N TYR A 168 -11.74 -10.04 5.88
CA TYR A 168 -10.37 -9.69 5.51
C TYR A 168 -9.52 -9.42 6.76
N LEU A 169 -10.03 -8.62 7.70
CA LEU A 169 -9.34 -8.33 8.96
C LEU A 169 -9.25 -9.53 9.93
N ALA A 170 -10.10 -10.53 9.75
CA ALA A 170 -10.05 -11.82 10.44
C ALA A 170 -9.10 -12.83 9.77
N GLU A 171 -8.30 -12.40 8.79
CA GLU A 171 -7.38 -13.25 7.99
C GLU A 171 -8.12 -14.31 7.14
N ASP A 172 -9.43 -14.14 6.91
CA ASP A 172 -10.23 -14.93 5.97
C ASP A 172 -10.30 -14.22 4.61
N ALA A 173 -9.16 -14.16 3.92
CA ALA A 173 -9.09 -13.52 2.60
C ALA A 173 -10.00 -14.21 1.57
N ALA A 174 -10.13 -15.53 1.62
CA ALA A 174 -10.99 -16.28 0.69
C ALA A 174 -12.48 -15.91 0.86
N GLY A 175 -12.96 -15.86 2.09
CA GLY A 175 -14.33 -15.44 2.39
C GLY A 175 -14.57 -13.97 2.07
N ALA A 176 -13.61 -13.10 2.35
CA ALA A 176 -13.70 -11.68 1.97
C ALA A 176 -13.86 -11.50 0.45
N LEU A 177 -13.06 -12.22 -0.33
CA LEU A 177 -13.10 -12.17 -1.78
C LEU A 177 -14.47 -12.61 -2.33
N ALA A 178 -15.08 -13.67 -1.78
CA ALA A 178 -16.38 -14.14 -2.23
C ALA A 178 -17.49 -13.07 -2.06
N LEU A 179 -17.51 -12.39 -0.90
CA LEU A 179 -18.48 -11.32 -0.64
C LEU A 179 -18.21 -10.07 -1.51
N LEU A 180 -16.94 -9.75 -1.74
CA LEU A 180 -16.54 -8.64 -2.60
C LEU A 180 -16.83 -8.91 -4.08
N GLU A 181 -16.76 -10.15 -4.55
CA GLU A 181 -17.18 -10.50 -5.91
C GLU A 181 -18.67 -10.29 -6.13
N GLU A 182 -19.51 -10.61 -5.14
CA GLU A 182 -20.94 -10.27 -5.20
C GLU A 182 -21.14 -8.75 -5.32
N LEU A 183 -20.44 -7.96 -4.51
CA LEU A 183 -20.51 -6.49 -4.58
C LEU A 183 -20.02 -5.95 -5.92
N LEU A 184 -18.87 -6.42 -6.36
CA LEU A 184 -18.24 -5.97 -7.60
C LEU A 184 -19.00 -6.44 -8.84
N SER A 185 -19.84 -7.48 -8.77
CA SER A 185 -20.69 -7.89 -9.90
C SER A 185 -21.58 -6.77 -10.43
N GLY A 186 -21.90 -5.77 -9.60
CA GLY A 186 -22.78 -4.66 -9.96
C GLY A 186 -24.27 -5.02 -9.97
N ALA A 187 -24.64 -6.25 -9.58
CA ALA A 187 -26.02 -6.73 -9.63
C ALA A 187 -26.98 -5.93 -8.73
N ARG A 188 -26.47 -5.34 -7.64
CA ARG A 188 -27.28 -4.63 -6.63
C ARG A 188 -26.97 -3.13 -6.53
N ALA A 189 -25.75 -2.74 -6.81
CA ALA A 189 -25.31 -1.34 -6.77
C ALA A 189 -24.08 -1.16 -7.65
N ALA A 190 -23.87 0.05 -8.13
CA ALA A 190 -22.65 0.40 -8.85
C ALA A 190 -21.42 0.14 -7.95
N PRO A 191 -20.39 -0.56 -8.46
CA PRO A 191 -19.14 -0.74 -7.73
C PRO A 191 -18.55 0.59 -7.27
N ARG A 192 -17.85 0.59 -6.14
CA ARG A 192 -17.19 1.77 -5.57
C ARG A 192 -15.69 1.52 -5.35
N ILE A 193 -14.88 2.58 -5.32
CA ILE A 193 -13.41 2.48 -5.24
C ILE A 193 -12.97 1.75 -3.96
N GLU A 194 -13.65 1.99 -2.84
CA GLU A 194 -13.37 1.34 -1.56
C GLU A 194 -13.57 -0.17 -1.58
N TRP A 195 -14.49 -0.69 -2.40
CA TRP A 195 -14.69 -2.13 -2.59
C TRP A 195 -13.51 -2.74 -3.36
N PHE A 196 -13.06 -2.07 -4.42
CA PHE A 196 -11.86 -2.47 -5.14
C PHE A 196 -10.62 -2.43 -4.26
N ARG A 197 -10.49 -1.44 -3.37
CA ARG A 197 -9.36 -1.34 -2.43
C ARG A 197 -9.26 -2.58 -1.55
N THR A 198 -10.34 -2.98 -0.89
CA THR A 198 -10.35 -4.18 -0.05
C THR A 198 -10.15 -5.44 -0.89
N TYR A 199 -10.73 -5.50 -2.10
CA TYR A 199 -10.58 -6.65 -3.00
C TYR A 199 -9.14 -6.86 -3.46
N LEU A 200 -8.46 -5.80 -3.91
CA LEU A 200 -7.07 -5.86 -4.34
C LEU A 200 -6.13 -6.21 -3.17
N ALA A 201 -6.41 -5.71 -1.97
CA ALA A 201 -5.69 -6.09 -0.76
C ALA A 201 -5.85 -7.59 -0.45
N ALA A 202 -7.10 -8.10 -0.48
CA ALA A 202 -7.38 -9.52 -0.25
C ALA A 202 -6.77 -10.42 -1.34
N CYS A 203 -6.76 -10.00 -2.61
CA CYS A 203 -6.08 -10.73 -3.69
C CYS A 203 -4.57 -10.83 -3.46
N ASN A 204 -3.93 -9.74 -3.05
CA ASN A 204 -2.49 -9.74 -2.74
C ASN A 204 -2.16 -10.70 -1.59
N GLU A 205 -2.97 -10.70 -0.54
CA GLU A 205 -2.76 -11.57 0.64
C GLU A 205 -3.01 -13.04 0.32
N ALA A 206 -4.04 -13.34 -0.47
CA ALA A 206 -4.35 -14.69 -0.92
C ALA A 206 -3.42 -15.20 -2.04
N GLY A 207 -2.56 -14.35 -2.61
CA GLY A 207 -1.72 -14.69 -3.76
C GLY A 207 -2.49 -14.82 -5.08
N GLU A 208 -3.71 -14.32 -5.14
CA GLU A 208 -4.65 -14.39 -6.28
C GLU A 208 -4.34 -13.30 -7.32
N MET A 209 -3.14 -13.36 -7.91
CA MET A 209 -2.60 -12.30 -8.77
C MET A 209 -3.46 -12.01 -10.00
N GLU A 210 -3.97 -13.04 -10.67
CA GLU A 210 -4.78 -12.88 -11.88
C GLU A 210 -6.13 -12.21 -11.59
N ARG A 211 -6.77 -12.58 -10.47
CA ARG A 211 -8.02 -11.94 -10.02
C ARG A 211 -7.78 -10.47 -9.67
N GLY A 212 -6.68 -10.17 -8.98
CA GLY A 212 -6.30 -8.80 -8.66
C GLY A 212 -5.99 -7.96 -9.91
N ARG A 213 -5.28 -8.54 -10.89
CA ARG A 213 -5.00 -7.86 -12.18
C ARG A 213 -6.28 -7.49 -12.92
N ALA A 214 -7.20 -8.45 -13.07
CA ALA A 214 -8.49 -8.21 -13.71
C ALA A 214 -9.29 -7.10 -12.98
N ALA A 215 -9.27 -7.11 -11.65
CA ALA A 215 -9.94 -6.09 -10.85
C ALA A 215 -9.29 -4.70 -10.97
N ALA A 216 -7.95 -4.61 -11.01
CA ALA A 216 -7.23 -3.36 -11.18
C ALA A 216 -7.50 -2.73 -12.56
N VAL A 217 -7.58 -3.54 -13.62
CA VAL A 217 -7.98 -3.09 -14.96
C VAL A 217 -9.42 -2.57 -14.93
N ARG A 218 -10.34 -3.36 -14.40
CA ARG A 218 -11.75 -2.96 -14.31
C ARG A 218 -11.97 -1.71 -13.46
N LEU A 219 -11.19 -1.52 -12.40
CA LEU A 219 -11.20 -0.31 -11.57
C LEU A 219 -10.90 0.94 -12.41
N VAL A 220 -9.83 0.93 -13.21
CA VAL A 220 -9.47 2.10 -14.02
C VAL A 220 -10.41 2.31 -15.23
N GLU A 221 -11.05 1.25 -15.73
CA GLU A 221 -12.09 1.37 -16.75
C GLU A 221 -13.36 2.05 -16.20
N LEU A 222 -13.83 1.64 -15.02
CA LEU A 222 -15.02 2.22 -14.39
C LEU A 222 -14.78 3.66 -13.89
N PHE A 223 -13.55 3.96 -13.48
CA PHE A 223 -13.18 5.23 -12.86
C PHE A 223 -12.05 5.94 -13.61
N ALA A 224 -12.13 5.98 -14.94
CA ALA A 224 -11.06 6.50 -15.81
C ALA A 224 -10.66 7.95 -15.50
N GLY A 225 -11.57 8.77 -15.00
CA GLY A 225 -11.29 10.17 -14.59
C GLY A 225 -10.78 10.34 -13.16
N SER A 226 -10.66 9.26 -12.37
CA SER A 226 -10.27 9.34 -10.95
C SER A 226 -8.80 9.04 -10.75
N ALA A 227 -8.01 10.07 -10.41
CA ALA A 227 -6.60 9.89 -10.04
C ALA A 227 -6.43 8.91 -8.86
N GLU A 228 -7.39 8.83 -7.94
CA GLU A 228 -7.39 7.85 -6.83
C GLU A 228 -7.46 6.41 -7.33
N ALA A 229 -8.33 6.13 -8.30
CA ALA A 229 -8.46 4.79 -8.88
C ALA A 229 -7.18 4.36 -9.59
N TRP A 230 -6.57 5.26 -10.37
CA TRP A 230 -5.28 5.01 -11.04
C TRP A 230 -4.13 4.83 -10.05
N ARG A 231 -4.07 5.57 -8.93
CA ARG A 231 -3.09 5.34 -7.86
C ARG A 231 -3.27 3.97 -7.21
N LEU A 232 -4.51 3.54 -6.97
CA LEU A 232 -4.78 2.23 -6.39
C LEU A 232 -4.39 1.09 -7.34
N ALA A 233 -4.67 1.23 -8.65
CA ALA A 233 -4.20 0.28 -9.65
C ALA A 233 -2.67 0.26 -9.76
N HIS A 234 -2.02 1.42 -9.73
CA HIS A 234 -0.55 1.54 -9.67
C HIS A 234 0.03 0.76 -8.48
N GLN A 235 -0.51 0.97 -7.27
CA GLN A 235 -0.06 0.28 -6.07
C GLN A 235 -0.16 -1.25 -6.21
N PHE A 236 -1.26 -1.72 -6.82
CA PHE A 236 -1.45 -3.14 -7.08
C PHE A 236 -0.42 -3.68 -8.11
N PHE A 237 -0.25 -3.03 -9.26
CA PHE A 237 0.73 -3.48 -10.26
C PHE A 237 2.16 -3.45 -9.73
N ALA A 238 2.50 -2.44 -8.93
CA ALA A 238 3.79 -2.36 -8.25
C ALA A 238 3.99 -3.53 -7.26
N SER A 239 2.95 -3.93 -6.51
CA SER A 239 3.05 -5.04 -5.55
C SER A 239 3.24 -6.40 -6.24
N VAL A 240 2.62 -6.61 -7.40
CA VAL A 240 2.83 -7.82 -8.22
C VAL A 240 4.06 -7.72 -9.14
N ARG A 241 4.87 -6.65 -8.99
CA ARG A 241 6.11 -6.39 -9.74
C ARG A 241 5.91 -6.28 -11.26
N ASP A 242 4.72 -5.89 -11.68
CA ASP A 242 4.46 -5.51 -13.05
C ASP A 242 4.86 -4.05 -13.26
N TYR A 243 6.16 -3.82 -13.45
CA TYR A 243 6.69 -2.46 -13.54
C TYR A 243 6.22 -1.72 -14.79
N ARG A 244 5.81 -2.43 -15.85
CA ARG A 244 5.26 -1.81 -17.06
C ARG A 244 3.90 -1.18 -16.75
N GLU A 245 3.03 -1.96 -16.14
CA GLU A 245 1.67 -1.50 -15.83
C GLU A 245 1.66 -0.54 -14.63
N ALA A 246 2.57 -0.72 -13.68
CA ALA A 246 2.80 0.25 -12.61
C ALA A 246 3.27 1.61 -13.17
N ALA A 247 4.17 1.64 -14.16
CA ALA A 247 4.60 2.88 -14.81
C ALA A 247 3.46 3.52 -15.60
N ALA A 248 2.71 2.73 -16.38
CA ALA A 248 1.61 3.21 -17.19
C ALA A 248 0.51 3.85 -16.33
N THR A 249 0.09 3.17 -15.27
CA THR A 249 -0.95 3.68 -14.36
C THR A 249 -0.51 4.96 -13.62
N LEU A 250 0.73 5.02 -13.12
CA LEU A 250 1.24 6.24 -12.47
C LEU A 250 1.45 7.40 -13.45
N ALA A 251 1.85 7.11 -14.69
CA ALA A 251 1.89 8.12 -15.74
C ALA A 251 0.50 8.72 -16.01
N VAL A 252 -0.56 7.89 -16.02
CA VAL A 252 -1.95 8.38 -16.13
C VAL A 252 -2.35 9.26 -14.94
N VAL A 253 -1.93 8.93 -13.72
CA VAL A 253 -2.14 9.81 -12.55
C VAL A 253 -1.58 11.22 -12.84
N GLY A 254 -0.41 11.32 -13.46
CA GLY A 254 0.21 12.60 -13.82
C GLY A 254 -0.54 13.41 -14.87
N PHE A 255 -1.35 12.77 -15.73
CA PHE A 255 -2.25 13.47 -16.65
C PHE A 255 -3.52 13.97 -15.96
N LEU A 256 -3.96 13.31 -14.89
CA LEU A 256 -5.20 13.64 -14.17
C LEU A 256 -4.97 14.63 -13.02
N SER A 257 -3.78 14.60 -12.41
CA SER A 257 -3.40 15.46 -11.29
C SER A 257 -1.88 15.64 -11.23
N PRO A 258 -1.37 16.79 -10.75
CA PRO A 258 0.06 16.96 -10.54
C PRO A 258 0.63 15.85 -9.65
N LEU A 259 1.74 15.26 -10.08
CA LEU A 259 2.46 14.27 -9.28
C LEU A 259 3.25 14.97 -8.17
N SER A 260 3.29 14.34 -7.01
CA SER A 260 4.22 14.72 -5.95
C SER A 260 5.67 14.39 -6.35
N ARG A 261 6.65 15.02 -5.68
CA ARG A 261 8.07 14.72 -5.88
C ARG A 261 8.40 13.23 -5.73
N ASP A 262 7.77 12.56 -4.78
CA ASP A 262 7.95 11.13 -4.57
C ASP A 262 7.31 10.29 -5.68
N GLU A 263 6.15 10.69 -6.21
CA GLU A 263 5.52 10.02 -7.35
C GLU A 263 6.33 10.24 -8.65
N GLU A 264 6.87 11.44 -8.88
CA GLU A 264 7.78 11.70 -10.01
C GLU A 264 9.04 10.83 -9.93
N ARG A 265 9.68 10.78 -8.74
CA ARG A 265 10.82 9.88 -8.50
C ARG A 265 10.44 8.42 -8.74
N THR A 266 9.31 7.97 -8.18
CA THR A 266 8.82 6.60 -8.35
C THR A 266 8.59 6.27 -9.82
N LEU A 267 8.00 7.18 -10.59
CA LEU A 267 7.78 7.00 -12.02
C LEU A 267 9.10 6.93 -12.79
N GLY A 268 10.09 7.75 -12.41
CA GLY A 268 11.46 7.65 -12.92
C GLY A 268 12.10 6.28 -12.65
N ASP A 269 12.02 5.78 -11.42
CA ASP A 269 12.55 4.48 -11.01
C ASP A 269 11.89 3.33 -11.80
N LEU A 270 10.57 3.43 -12.05
CA LEU A 270 9.86 2.46 -12.88
C LEU A 270 10.31 2.50 -14.34
N PHE A 271 10.53 3.69 -14.91
CA PHE A 271 11.07 3.82 -16.26
C PHE A 271 12.47 3.23 -16.40
N VAL A 272 13.33 3.38 -15.39
CA VAL A 272 14.63 2.67 -15.33
C VAL A 272 14.41 1.16 -15.30
N ALA A 273 13.49 0.67 -14.47
CA ALA A 273 13.19 -0.76 -14.33
C ALA A 273 12.70 -1.41 -15.63
N ILE A 274 11.92 -0.68 -16.45
CA ILE A 274 11.42 -1.17 -17.75
C ILE A 274 12.33 -0.83 -18.93
N GLY A 275 13.48 -0.19 -18.68
CA GLY A 275 14.51 0.08 -19.69
C GLY A 275 14.22 1.27 -20.60
N ILE A 276 13.54 2.30 -20.10
CA ILE A 276 13.25 3.55 -20.84
C ILE A 276 13.92 4.74 -20.13
N PRO A 277 15.26 4.83 -20.15
CA PRO A 277 16.01 5.83 -19.38
C PRO A 277 15.72 7.28 -19.79
N ALA A 278 15.36 7.53 -21.05
CA ALA A 278 15.01 8.87 -21.53
C ALA A 278 13.71 9.41 -20.89
N LEU A 279 12.75 8.55 -20.59
CA LEU A 279 11.58 8.98 -19.82
C LEU A 279 11.93 9.12 -18.34
N ALA A 280 12.83 8.28 -17.82
CA ALA A 280 13.27 8.36 -16.44
C ALA A 280 13.95 9.69 -16.11
N SER A 281 14.88 10.16 -16.96
CA SER A 281 15.57 11.44 -16.75
C SER A 281 14.58 12.60 -16.66
N ALA A 282 13.62 12.68 -17.58
CA ALA A 282 12.59 13.73 -17.56
C ALA A 282 11.74 13.71 -16.27
N ARG A 283 11.46 12.54 -15.69
CA ARG A 283 10.75 12.45 -14.39
C ARG A 283 11.63 12.86 -13.21
N TYR A 284 12.89 12.45 -13.22
CA TYR A 284 13.84 12.87 -12.18
C TYR A 284 14.08 14.38 -12.20
N GLU A 285 14.19 15.01 -13.38
CA GLU A 285 14.22 16.47 -13.52
C GLU A 285 13.00 17.13 -12.86
N ALA A 286 11.80 16.63 -13.15
CA ALA A 286 10.55 17.13 -12.57
C ALA A 286 10.52 16.98 -11.04
N ALA A 287 11.07 15.89 -10.50
CA ALA A 287 11.19 15.67 -9.07
C ALA A 287 12.19 16.63 -8.37
N LEU A 288 13.21 17.11 -9.07
CA LEU A 288 14.33 17.85 -8.48
C LEU A 288 14.00 19.31 -8.15
N GLY A 289 13.12 19.97 -8.90
CA GLY A 289 12.61 21.32 -8.59
C GLY A 289 13.65 22.44 -8.36
N GLY A 290 14.94 22.20 -8.70
CA GLY A 290 16.05 23.16 -8.56
C GLY A 290 17.13 22.79 -7.54
N GLU A 291 16.79 22.12 -6.43
CA GLU A 291 17.76 21.69 -5.40
C GLU A 291 17.58 20.21 -5.04
N GLY A 292 18.27 19.36 -5.79
CA GLY A 292 18.37 17.93 -5.50
C GLY A 292 19.35 17.61 -4.38
N ARG A 293 19.05 16.55 -3.61
CA ARG A 293 20.10 15.88 -2.84
C ARG A 293 21.08 15.20 -3.80
N ALA A 294 22.31 14.93 -3.37
CA ALA A 294 23.29 14.22 -4.18
C ALA A 294 22.74 12.88 -4.72
N GLU A 295 21.92 12.18 -3.92
CA GLU A 295 21.26 10.93 -4.29
C GLU A 295 20.23 11.09 -5.44
N ASP A 296 19.50 12.21 -5.49
CA ASP A 296 18.55 12.49 -6.56
C ASP A 296 19.28 12.85 -7.87
N LEU A 297 20.37 13.63 -7.75
CA LEU A 297 21.25 13.98 -8.87
C LEU A 297 21.99 12.75 -9.41
N GLU A 298 22.38 11.81 -8.55
CA GLU A 298 22.99 10.55 -8.96
C GLU A 298 22.02 9.72 -9.83
N ARG A 299 20.74 9.61 -9.43
CA ARG A 299 19.71 8.94 -10.23
C ARG A 299 19.53 9.60 -11.59
N LEU A 300 19.43 10.93 -11.62
CA LEU A 300 19.29 11.69 -12.85
C LEU A 300 20.51 11.49 -13.78
N ALA A 301 21.72 11.66 -13.26
CA ALA A 301 22.96 11.43 -14.01
C ALA A 301 23.03 10.00 -14.57
N SER A 302 22.68 9.00 -13.76
CA SER A 302 22.64 7.62 -14.22
C SER A 302 21.61 7.39 -15.32
N ALA A 303 20.47 8.11 -15.29
CA ALA A 303 19.46 8.03 -16.34
C ALA A 303 19.95 8.68 -17.65
N TYR A 304 20.55 9.88 -17.58
CA TYR A 304 21.15 10.53 -18.76
C TYR A 304 22.25 9.69 -19.40
N LEU A 305 23.14 9.09 -18.60
CA LEU A 305 24.16 8.17 -19.11
C LEU A 305 23.54 6.98 -19.85
N ALA A 306 22.47 6.41 -19.29
CA ALA A 306 21.78 5.28 -19.91
C ALA A 306 21.00 5.68 -21.18
N SER A 307 20.59 6.95 -21.31
CA SER A 307 19.97 7.50 -22.51
C SER A 307 20.97 8.12 -23.50
N TYR A 308 22.28 8.02 -23.25
CA TYR A 308 23.35 8.61 -24.06
C TYR A 308 23.30 10.15 -24.16
N ASP A 309 22.69 10.82 -23.18
CA ASP A 309 22.71 12.28 -23.06
C ASP A 309 23.95 12.70 -22.26
N PHE A 310 25.11 12.67 -22.93
CA PHE A 310 26.41 12.86 -22.30
C PHE A 310 26.62 14.27 -21.76
N GLU A 311 26.07 15.28 -22.43
CA GLU A 311 26.17 16.68 -22.00
C GLU A 311 25.41 16.90 -20.69
N ALA A 312 24.13 16.49 -20.63
CA ALA A 312 23.32 16.61 -19.42
C ALA A 312 23.86 15.73 -18.28
N ALA A 313 24.39 14.54 -18.61
CA ALA A 313 25.06 13.68 -17.64
C ALA A 313 26.29 14.35 -17.02
N LEU A 314 27.15 14.98 -17.83
CA LEU A 314 28.36 15.65 -17.35
C LEU A 314 28.00 16.78 -16.37
N GLU A 315 27.12 17.69 -16.78
CA GLU A 315 26.69 18.82 -15.95
C GLU A 315 26.07 18.34 -14.63
N THR A 316 25.22 17.32 -14.70
CA THR A 316 24.55 16.77 -13.51
C THR A 316 25.56 16.10 -12.56
N LEU A 317 26.54 15.36 -13.10
CA LEU A 317 27.58 14.71 -12.31
C LEU A 317 28.50 15.72 -11.64
N GLU A 318 28.93 16.76 -12.35
CA GLU A 318 29.76 17.82 -11.79
C GLU A 318 29.04 18.51 -10.62
N ARG A 319 27.78 18.90 -10.82
CA ARG A 319 26.93 19.48 -9.76
C ARG A 319 26.74 18.53 -8.57
N ALA A 320 26.56 17.24 -8.82
CA ALA A 320 26.40 16.24 -7.75
C ALA A 320 27.68 16.07 -6.93
N ILE A 321 28.83 15.97 -7.61
CA ILE A 321 30.16 15.81 -7.00
C ILE A 321 30.55 17.05 -6.18
N GLU A 322 30.23 18.25 -6.67
CA GLU A 322 30.47 19.50 -5.95
C GLU A 322 29.69 19.57 -4.63
N ARG A 323 28.46 19.02 -4.61
CA ARG A 323 27.63 18.96 -3.40
C ARG A 323 28.12 17.92 -2.40
N GLU A 324 28.22 16.69 -2.86
CA GLU A 324 28.67 15.56 -2.03
C GLU A 324 29.36 14.53 -2.92
N PRO A 325 30.70 14.51 -2.95
CA PRO A 325 31.42 13.52 -3.73
C PRO A 325 31.16 12.14 -3.14
N THR A 326 30.80 11.18 -4.00
CA THR A 326 30.65 9.77 -3.61
C THR A 326 31.46 8.87 -4.54
N VAL A 327 31.80 7.68 -4.06
CA VAL A 327 32.45 6.62 -4.87
C VAL A 327 31.66 6.36 -6.15
N ARG A 328 30.32 6.38 -6.05
CA ARG A 328 29.42 6.09 -7.16
C ARG A 328 29.40 7.22 -8.18
N LEU A 329 29.36 8.48 -7.77
CA LEU A 329 29.40 9.63 -8.67
C LEU A 329 30.71 9.69 -9.46
N TRP A 330 31.87 9.49 -8.80
CA TRP A 330 33.15 9.40 -9.50
C TRP A 330 33.22 8.21 -10.46
N SER A 331 32.65 7.07 -10.08
CA SER A 331 32.53 5.92 -10.98
C SER A 331 31.65 6.22 -12.20
N LEU A 332 30.53 6.95 -12.04
CA LEU A 332 29.66 7.35 -13.15
C LEU A 332 30.34 8.38 -14.07
N LEU A 333 31.13 9.31 -13.52
CA LEU A 333 31.95 10.24 -14.31
C LEU A 333 33.05 9.51 -15.10
N GLY A 334 33.66 8.49 -14.49
CA GLY A 334 34.57 7.59 -15.20
C GLY A 334 33.88 6.85 -16.34
N ASP A 335 32.68 6.32 -16.10
CA ASP A 335 31.88 5.61 -17.09
C ASP A 335 31.49 6.54 -18.26
N LEU A 336 31.11 7.79 -17.98
CA LEU A 336 30.83 8.83 -18.98
C LEU A 336 32.01 9.04 -19.91
N HIS A 337 33.17 9.41 -19.35
CA HIS A 337 34.37 9.69 -20.13
C HIS A 337 34.86 8.45 -20.89
N LEU A 338 34.64 7.26 -20.33
CA LEU A 338 34.94 6.01 -21.04
C LEU A 338 34.05 5.84 -22.27
N MET A 339 32.75 6.12 -22.17
CA MET A 339 31.82 6.05 -23.31
C MET A 339 32.18 7.06 -24.41
N GLU A 340 32.66 8.24 -24.02
CA GLU A 340 33.19 9.26 -24.94
C GLU A 340 34.62 8.97 -25.43
N ARG A 341 35.27 7.90 -24.93
CA ARG A 341 36.67 7.52 -25.21
C ARG A 341 37.73 8.52 -24.75
N HIS A 342 37.39 9.37 -23.78
CA HIS A 342 38.32 10.22 -23.06
C HIS A 342 39.02 9.40 -21.95
N TYR A 343 39.86 8.44 -22.34
CA TYR A 343 40.45 7.45 -21.44
C TYR A 343 41.34 8.05 -20.33
N ASP A 344 41.97 9.19 -20.59
CA ASP A 344 42.75 9.95 -19.62
C ASP A 344 41.87 10.53 -18.50
N ARG A 345 40.74 11.14 -18.86
CA ARG A 345 39.76 11.68 -17.90
C ARG A 345 39.04 10.57 -17.16
N ALA A 346 38.69 9.48 -17.86
CA ALA A 346 38.07 8.30 -17.26
C ALA A 346 39.00 7.70 -16.18
N TYR A 347 40.29 7.54 -16.50
CA TYR A 347 41.29 7.06 -15.55
C TYR A 347 41.36 7.94 -14.30
N GLU A 348 41.37 9.26 -14.46
CA GLU A 348 41.39 10.18 -13.31
C GLU A 348 40.14 10.06 -12.43
N ALA A 349 38.95 9.97 -13.04
CA ALA A 349 37.71 9.80 -12.31
C ALA A 349 37.66 8.46 -11.54
N TYR A 350 38.12 7.36 -12.14
CA TYR A 350 38.23 6.08 -11.43
C TYR A 350 39.30 6.10 -10.33
N ARG A 351 40.41 6.84 -10.53
CA ARG A 351 41.42 7.05 -9.48
C ARG A 351 40.82 7.78 -8.28
N ARG A 352 40.03 8.83 -8.50
CA ARG A 352 39.28 9.54 -7.45
C ARG A 352 38.30 8.60 -6.76
N SER A 353 37.57 7.78 -7.53
CA SER A 353 36.67 6.76 -6.99
C SER A 353 37.39 5.74 -6.09
N ALA A 354 38.56 5.24 -6.50
CA ALA A 354 39.36 4.26 -5.75
C ALA A 354 39.96 4.85 -4.46
N ALA A 355 40.34 6.13 -4.49
CA ALA A 355 40.88 6.84 -3.33
C ALA A 355 39.84 7.01 -2.21
N MET A 356 38.54 7.04 -2.55
CA MET A 356 37.45 7.15 -1.57
C MET A 356 37.08 5.81 -0.93
N ASP A 357 37.17 4.71 -1.68
CA ASP A 357 36.87 3.37 -1.20
C ASP A 357 37.80 2.35 -1.89
N SER A 358 38.79 1.88 -1.13
CA SER A 358 39.75 0.89 -1.60
C SER A 358 39.25 -0.55 -1.46
N THR A 359 37.98 -0.80 -1.14
CA THR A 359 37.44 -2.15 -0.93
C THR A 359 36.78 -2.75 -2.19
N ARG A 360 36.63 -1.96 -3.25
CA ARG A 360 36.04 -2.40 -4.53
C ARG A 360 37.09 -2.50 -5.61
N GLY A 361 37.08 -3.60 -6.36
CA GLY A 361 38.03 -3.80 -7.45
C GLY A 361 37.61 -3.20 -8.78
N ARG A 362 36.33 -2.80 -8.94
CA ARG A 362 35.85 -2.18 -10.19
C ARG A 362 36.66 -0.93 -10.59
N PRO A 363 36.93 0.06 -9.73
CA PRO A 363 37.75 1.22 -10.13
C PRO A 363 39.15 0.81 -10.64
N GLU A 364 39.83 -0.13 -9.98
CA GLU A 364 41.12 -0.68 -10.43
C GLU A 364 41.00 -1.35 -11.80
N LEU A 365 39.97 -2.18 -12.00
CA LEU A 365 39.69 -2.83 -13.28
C LEU A 365 39.54 -1.80 -14.41
N MET A 366 38.78 -0.74 -14.15
CA MET A 366 38.51 0.29 -15.14
C MET A 366 39.74 1.19 -15.39
N MET A 367 40.55 1.49 -14.36
CA MET A 367 41.85 2.15 -14.55
C MET A 367 42.80 1.32 -15.42
N GLY A 368 42.86 0.00 -15.20
CA GLY A 368 43.65 -0.91 -16.02
C GLY A 368 43.18 -0.96 -17.48
N TYR A 369 41.86 -0.95 -17.70
CA TYR A 369 41.27 -0.84 -19.04
C TYR A 369 41.63 0.50 -19.72
N CYS A 370 41.49 1.63 -19.01
CA CYS A 370 41.86 2.95 -19.54
C CYS A 370 43.36 3.03 -19.86
N ALA A 371 44.22 2.50 -18.99
CA ALA A 371 45.67 2.47 -19.22
C ALA A 371 46.05 1.64 -20.45
N TYR A 372 45.36 0.52 -20.69
CA TYR A 372 45.54 -0.28 -21.89
C TYR A 372 45.19 0.50 -23.17
N GLU A 373 44.03 1.15 -23.20
CA GLU A 373 43.60 1.97 -24.35
C GLU A 373 44.52 3.18 -24.59
N LEU A 374 45.15 3.71 -23.54
CA LEU A 374 46.19 4.75 -23.62
C LEU A 374 47.57 4.23 -24.04
N GLY A 375 47.73 2.93 -24.29
CA GLY A 375 49.02 2.31 -24.65
C GLY A 375 50.01 2.15 -23.48
N ARG A 376 49.56 2.36 -22.24
CA ARG A 376 50.37 2.22 -21.02
C ARG A 376 50.32 0.79 -20.51
N ALA A 377 50.97 -0.12 -21.24
CA ALA A 377 50.89 -1.55 -20.97
C ALA A 377 51.37 -1.96 -19.57
N GLY A 378 52.37 -1.26 -19.01
CA GLY A 378 52.85 -1.48 -17.64
C GLY A 378 51.77 -1.19 -16.60
N ASP A 379 51.25 0.04 -16.60
CA ASP A 379 50.17 0.50 -15.74
C ASP A 379 48.92 -0.38 -15.87
N ALA A 380 48.58 -0.77 -17.10
CA ALA A 380 47.44 -1.65 -17.37
C ALA A 380 47.57 -2.99 -16.65
N VAL A 381 48.74 -3.62 -16.71
CA VAL A 381 48.99 -4.90 -16.01
C VAL A 381 48.93 -4.70 -14.50
N GLU A 382 49.57 -3.66 -13.96
CA GLU A 382 49.58 -3.38 -12.52
C GLU A 382 48.15 -3.22 -11.95
N HIS A 383 47.34 -2.39 -12.60
CA HIS A 383 45.96 -2.16 -12.18
C HIS A 383 45.08 -3.41 -12.32
N LEU A 384 45.25 -4.19 -13.39
CA LEU A 384 44.49 -5.43 -13.55
C LEU A 384 44.94 -6.51 -12.55
N GLU A 385 46.22 -6.57 -12.18
CA GLU A 385 46.70 -7.45 -11.11
C GLU A 385 46.09 -7.05 -9.77
N ARG A 386 46.07 -5.75 -9.42
CA ARG A 386 45.34 -5.26 -8.24
C ARG A 386 43.86 -5.64 -8.30
N ALA A 387 43.18 -5.39 -9.42
CA ALA A 387 41.77 -5.72 -9.62
C ALA A 387 41.48 -7.22 -9.50
N SER A 388 42.46 -8.08 -9.82
CA SER A 388 42.32 -9.53 -9.67
C SER A 388 42.21 -9.99 -8.21
N GLY A 389 42.70 -9.18 -7.26
CA GLY A 389 42.60 -9.46 -5.83
C GLY A 389 41.21 -9.21 -5.21
N TYR A 390 40.26 -8.64 -5.97
CA TYR A 390 38.92 -8.31 -5.49
C TYR A 390 37.86 -9.22 -6.10
N ALA A 391 36.98 -9.76 -5.26
CA ALA A 391 35.94 -10.70 -5.68
C ALA A 391 34.97 -10.14 -6.74
N ASP A 392 34.73 -8.82 -6.76
CA ASP A 392 33.79 -8.19 -7.69
C ASP A 392 34.36 -7.98 -9.10
N SER A 393 35.68 -7.99 -9.26
CA SER A 393 36.39 -7.78 -10.54
C SER A 393 37.33 -8.90 -10.95
N GLU A 394 37.60 -9.88 -10.08
CA GLU A 394 38.60 -10.95 -10.27
C GLU A 394 38.52 -11.59 -11.67
N LYS A 395 37.36 -12.15 -12.01
CA LYS A 395 37.15 -12.86 -13.26
C LYS A 395 37.48 -11.99 -14.47
N THR A 396 36.95 -10.78 -14.52
CA THR A 396 37.14 -9.86 -15.66
C THR A 396 38.57 -9.36 -15.73
N ALA A 397 39.22 -9.12 -14.59
CA ALA A 397 40.62 -8.73 -14.53
C ALA A 397 41.55 -9.82 -15.09
N LEU A 398 41.35 -11.08 -14.69
CA LEU A 398 42.12 -12.23 -15.18
C LEU A 398 41.92 -12.46 -16.69
N GLU A 399 40.70 -12.30 -17.20
CA GLU A 399 40.40 -12.37 -18.64
C GLU A 399 41.16 -11.31 -19.44
N LEU A 400 41.21 -10.07 -18.94
CA LEU A 400 41.96 -8.98 -19.58
C LEU A 400 43.47 -9.23 -19.50
N LEU A 401 44.01 -9.65 -18.35
CA LEU A 401 45.43 -9.98 -18.20
C LEU A 401 45.88 -11.09 -19.17
N ALA A 402 45.05 -12.11 -19.37
CA ALA A 402 45.34 -13.18 -20.32
C ALA A 402 45.47 -12.66 -21.76
N ARG A 403 44.65 -11.67 -22.16
CA ARG A 403 44.71 -11.03 -23.48
C ARG A 403 45.94 -10.14 -23.67
N LEU A 404 46.52 -9.62 -22.58
CA LEU A 404 47.71 -8.77 -22.62
C LEU A 404 49.04 -9.55 -22.68
N ARG A 405 49.07 -10.79 -22.17
CA ARG A 405 50.27 -11.66 -22.21
C ARG A 405 50.90 -11.89 -23.60
N PRO A 406 50.15 -12.02 -24.72
CA PRO A 406 50.77 -12.20 -26.04
C PRO A 406 51.45 -10.95 -26.63
N LEU A 407 51.33 -9.76 -26.03
CA LEU A 407 51.95 -8.51 -26.50
C LEU A 407 53.37 -8.26 -25.95
N LYS A 408 53.92 -9.18 -25.13
CA LYS A 408 55.28 -9.09 -24.53
C LYS A 408 56.42 -9.60 -25.44
N ARG A 409 56.29 -9.58 -26.78
CA ARG A 409 57.35 -10.03 -27.69
C ARG A 409 58.05 -8.88 -28.40
#